data_AF-A0A1B8J6I1-F1
#
_entry.id   AF-A0A1B8J6I1-F1
#
_cell.length_a   1.000
_cell.length_b   1.000
_cell.length_c   1.000
_cell.angle_alpha   90.00
_cell.angle_beta   90.00
_cell.angle_gamma   90.00
#
_symmetry.space_group_name_H-M   'P 1'
#
loop_
_entity.id
_entity.type
_entity.pdbx_description
1 polymer ?
#
loop_
_entity_poly.entity_id
_entity_poly.type
_entity_poly.pdbx_seq_one_letter_code
_entity_poly.pdbx_strand_id
1 'polypeptide(L)' 'MVVYTCKHCGSQSSNASFARNSCSKSPTKSHELMNATEKLSKYICKYCGSSSSSASFARNSCSKSPTKSHELLG' A
#
# COMPACT_ATOMS: atom_id res chain seq x y z
N MET A 1 9.14 16.30 -3.07
CA MET A 1 9.48 15.44 -1.91
C MET A 1 9.04 14.03 -2.25
N VAL A 2 9.91 13.03 -2.11
CA VAL A 2 9.53 11.62 -2.35
C VAL A 2 8.75 11.12 -1.15
N VAL A 3 7.59 10.50 -1.39
CA VAL A 3 6.80 9.85 -0.34
C VAL A 3 6.73 8.37 -0.62
N TYR A 4 7.17 7.57 0.33
CA TYR A 4 7.08 6.12 0.27
C TYR A 4 5.71 5.68 0.77
N THR A 5 4.99 4.95 -0.07
CA THR A 5 3.67 4.42 0.28
C THR A 5 3.73 2.92 0.41
N CYS A 6 3.18 2.37 1.48
CA CYS A 6 3.09 0.92 1.68
C CYS A 6 1.95 0.33 0.85
N LYS A 7 2.25 -0.64 -0.02
CA LYS A 7 1.23 -1.28 -0.88
C LYS A 7 0.20 -2.13 -0.14
N HIS A 8 0.53 -2.64 1.05
CA HIS A 8 -0.35 -3.52 1.84
C HIS A 8 -1.20 -2.78 2.89
N CYS A 9 -0.71 -1.64 3.34
CA CYS A 9 -1.27 -0.94 4.50
C CYS A 9 -1.67 0.50 4.20
N GLY A 10 -1.16 1.07 3.10
CA GLY A 10 -1.52 2.40 2.67
C GLY A 10 -0.84 3.51 3.46
N SER A 11 0.04 3.16 4.40
CA SER A 11 0.81 4.12 5.16
C SER A 11 1.79 4.85 4.27
N GLN A 12 1.85 6.16 4.42
CA GLN A 12 2.72 7.06 3.67
C GLN A 12 3.77 7.64 4.60
N SER A 13 5.03 7.62 4.18
CA SER A 13 6.13 8.17 4.95
C SER A 13 7.17 8.77 4.02
N SER A 14 7.74 9.90 4.40
CA SER A 14 8.83 10.54 3.66
C SER A 14 10.16 9.81 3.86
N ASN A 15 10.22 8.85 4.79
CA ASN A 15 11.43 8.10 5.14
C ASN A 15 11.40 6.68 4.58
N ALA A 16 12.46 6.31 3.84
CA ALA A 16 12.66 4.94 3.37
C ALA A 16 12.78 3.93 4.53
N SER A 17 13.25 4.38 5.71
CA SER A 17 13.31 3.56 6.92
C SER A 17 11.95 2.98 7.33
N PHE A 18 10.83 3.53 6.84
CA PHE A 18 9.50 2.97 7.05
C PHE A 18 9.37 1.53 6.54
N ALA A 19 10.13 1.12 5.51
CA ALA A 19 10.18 -0.26 5.03
C ALA A 19 10.63 -1.25 6.11
N ARG A 20 11.52 -0.80 7.01
CA ARG A 20 12.08 -1.62 8.10
C ARG A 20 11.10 -1.85 9.23
N ASN A 21 10.01 -1.08 9.28
CA ASN A 21 9.00 -1.25 10.31
C ASN A 21 8.11 -2.47 10.01
N SER A 22 7.46 -3.01 11.04
CA SER A 22 6.61 -4.18 10.88
C SER A 22 5.23 -3.81 10.34
N CYS A 23 4.81 -4.48 9.27
CA CYS A 23 3.51 -4.30 8.65
C CYS A 23 2.59 -5.50 8.95
N SER A 24 1.64 -5.35 9.87
CA SER A 24 0.68 -6.42 10.21
C SER A 24 -0.23 -6.85 9.06
N LYS A 25 -0.36 -6.01 8.03
CA LYS A 25 -1.20 -6.26 6.84
C LYS A 25 -0.43 -6.95 5.71
N SER A 26 0.90 -7.00 5.79
CA SER A 26 1.74 -7.67 4.79
C SER A 26 1.99 -9.12 5.21
N PRO A 27 1.91 -10.09 4.29
CA PRO A 27 2.20 -11.50 4.59
C PRO A 27 3.65 -11.70 5.05
N THR A 28 4.57 -10.84 4.60
CA THR A 28 5.99 -10.86 4.99
C THR A 28 6.29 -10.05 6.25
N LYS A 29 5.24 -9.57 6.96
CA LYS A 29 5.34 -8.68 8.13
C LYS A 29 6.17 -7.40 7.91
N SER A 30 6.47 -7.04 6.67
CA SER A 30 7.34 -5.93 6.32
C SER A 30 6.61 -4.94 5.43
N HIS A 31 6.93 -3.64 5.55
CA HIS A 31 6.34 -2.62 4.69
C HIS A 31 6.98 -2.68 3.31
N GLU A 32 6.22 -3.15 2.32
CA GLU A 32 6.62 -3.06 0.92
C GLU A 32 6.29 -1.66 0.40
N LEU A 33 7.33 -0.85 0.29
CA LEU A 33 7.26 0.54 -0.17
C LEU A 33 7.21 0.61 -1.70
N MET A 34 6.29 1.44 -2.20
CA MET A 34 6.30 1.96 -3.56
C MET A 34 6.66 3.45 -3.54
N ASN A 35 7.39 3.88 -4.56
CA ASN A 35 7.74 5.28 -4.76
C ASN A 35 6.51 6.02 -5.29
N ALA A 36 5.78 6.71 -4.41
CA ALA A 36 4.74 7.64 -4.82
C ALA A 36 5.40 9.03 -4.92
N THR A 37 6.06 9.29 -6.05
CA THR A 37 6.85 10.52 -6.22
C THR A 37 5.98 11.78 -6.17
N GLU A 38 4.73 11.69 -6.58
CA GLU A 38 3.67 12.62 -6.22
C GLU A 38 2.41 11.77 -6.08
N LYS A 39 1.43 12.27 -5.30
CA LYS A 39 0.15 11.63 -4.99
C LYS A 39 -0.35 10.83 -6.21
N LEU A 40 -0.16 9.51 -6.17
CA LEU A 40 -0.49 8.67 -7.31
C LEU A 40 -1.96 8.91 -7.62
N SER A 41 -2.28 9.34 -8.85
CA SER A 41 -3.64 9.80 -9.18
C SER A 41 -4.68 8.75 -8.78
N LYS A 42 -4.32 7.47 -8.91
CA LYS A 42 -5.12 6.32 -8.49
C LYS A 42 -4.21 5.17 -8.07
N TYR A 43 -4.47 4.61 -6.90
CA TYR A 43 -3.95 3.32 -6.45
C TYR A 43 -4.92 2.22 -6.84
N ILE A 44 -4.44 1.19 -7.53
CA ILE A 44 -5.29 0.11 -8.04
C ILE A 44 -5.00 -1.16 -7.27
N CYS A 45 -6.01 -1.86 -6.78
CA CYS A 45 -5.81 -3.15 -6.14
C CYS A 45 -5.54 -4.23 -7.20
N LYS A 46 -4.41 -4.93 -7.08
CA LYS A 46 -4.04 -6.05 -7.97
C LYS A 46 -5.09 -7.15 -8.05
N TYR A 47 -5.77 -7.42 -6.94
CA TYR A 47 -6.66 -8.57 -6.80
C TYR A 47 -8.12 -8.29 -7.19
N CYS A 48 -8.64 -7.11 -6.84
CA CYS A 48 -10.04 -6.78 -7.10
C CYS A 48 -10.23 -5.74 -8.21
N GLY A 49 -9.17 -5.11 -8.72
CA GLY A 49 -9.24 -4.06 -9.73
C GLY A 49 -9.82 -2.73 -9.22
N SER A 50 -10.22 -2.64 -7.95
CA SER A 50 -10.71 -1.38 -7.37
C SER A 50 -9.60 -0.34 -7.35
N SER A 51 -9.94 0.88 -7.78
CA SER A 51 -9.02 2.00 -7.78
C SER A 51 -9.46 3.07 -6.78
N SER A 52 -8.51 3.73 -6.13
CA SER A 52 -8.77 4.80 -5.16
C SER A 52 -7.65 5.82 -5.20
N SER A 53 -7.96 7.12 -5.08
CA SER A 53 -6.91 8.15 -4.97
C SER A 53 -6.22 8.18 -3.59
N SER A 54 -6.66 7.33 -2.66
CA SER A 54 -6.09 7.26 -1.31
C SER A 54 -5.38 5.94 -1.06
N ALA A 55 -4.12 6.01 -0.66
CA ALA A 55 -3.34 4.84 -0.28
C ALA A 55 -3.98 4.07 0.90
N SER A 56 -4.70 4.77 1.79
CA SER A 56 -5.43 4.17 2.90
C SER A 56 -6.44 3.09 2.48
N PHE A 57 -6.82 3.04 1.19
CA PHE A 57 -7.63 1.96 0.62
C PHE A 57 -6.99 0.57 0.78
N ALA A 58 -5.65 0.48 0.81
CA ALA A 58 -4.91 -0.75 1.10
C ALA A 58 -5.37 -1.42 2.41
N ARG A 59 -5.69 -0.58 3.39
CA ARG A 59 -6.04 -0.95 4.77
C ARG A 59 -7.42 -1.61 4.84
N ASN A 60 -8.26 -1.34 3.85
CA ASN A 60 -9.59 -1.91 3.72
C ASN A 60 -9.53 -3.42 3.41
N SER A 61 -10.65 -4.11 3.61
CA SER A 61 -10.72 -5.54 3.36
C SER A 61 -10.99 -5.86 1.90
N CYS A 62 -10.13 -6.70 1.31
CA CYS A 62 -10.27 -7.16 -0.07
C CYS A 62 -10.62 -8.66 -0.09
N SER A 63 -11.85 -9.01 -0.45
CA SER A 63 -12.30 -10.40 -0.52
C SER A 63 -11.61 -11.22 -1.61
N LYS A 64 -11.02 -10.55 -2.62
CA LYS A 64 -10.29 -11.19 -3.73
C LYS A 64 -8.81 -11.42 -3.40
N SER A 65 -8.31 -10.84 -2.32
CA SER A 65 -6.91 -10.94 -1.93
C SER A 65 -6.70 -12.10 -0.94
N PRO A 66 -5.65 -12.92 -1.10
CA PRO A 66 -5.36 -14.03 -0.18
C PRO A 66 -5.09 -13.55 1.25
N THR A 67 -4.63 -12.31 1.42
CA THR A 67 -4.34 -11.69 2.72
C THR A 67 -5.52 -10.89 3.29
N LYS A 68 -6.70 -10.98 2.66
CA LYS A 68 -7.90 -10.18 2.97
C LYS A 68 -7.66 -8.67 2.99
N SER A 69 -6.58 -8.18 2.36
CA SER A 69 -6.20 -6.76 2.32
C SER A 69 -5.89 -6.34 0.88
N HIS A 70 -6.14 -5.08 0.53
CA HIS A 70 -5.85 -4.61 -0.82
C HIS A 70 -4.34 -4.46 -1.02
N GLU A 71 -3.80 -5.09 -2.06
CA GLU A 71 -2.43 -4.85 -2.52
C GLU A 71 -2.47 -3.77 -3.59
N LEU A 72 -2.00 -2.57 -3.24
CA LEU A 72 -1.96 -1.44 -4.15
C LEU A 72 -0.82 -1.61 -5.16
N LEU A 73 -1.18 -1.51 -6.42
CA LEU A 73 -0.26 -1.22 -7.51
C LEU A 73 -0.27 0.28 -7.75
N GLY A 74 0.95 0.82 -7.88
CA GLY A 74 1.21 2.13 -8.39
C GLY A 74 1.91 2.08 -9.74
#